data_AF-A0A7K2FVN3-F1
#
_entry.id   AF-A0A7K2FVN3-F1
#
_cell.length_a   1.000
_cell.length_b   1.000
_cell.length_c   1.000
_cell.angle_alpha   90.00
_cell.angle_beta   90.00
_cell.angle_gamma   90.00
#
_symmetry.space_group_name_H-M   'P 1'
#
loop_
_entity.id
_entity.type
_entity.pdbx_description
1 polymer ?
#
loop_
_entity_poly.entity_id
_entity_poly.type
_entity_poly.pdbx_seq_one_letter_code
_entity_poly.pdbx_strand_id
1 'polypeptide(L)'
;MLTTTPVVPGRRTLAIYTESEVDRMWLLHSLRYRRRELTAVTQGEQARAMRRKDFSRYKIPWPTDAVRRDFARRAAALHDLAYASARERHVMEELVVHELEKGGLARLTSAS
;
A
#
# COMPACT_ATOMS: atom_id res chain seq x y z
N MET A 1 -3.48 2.86 -2.31
CA MET A 1 -2.04 3.03 -2.54
C MET A 1 -1.35 1.67 -2.64
N LEU A 2 -0.74 1.37 -3.78
CA LEU A 2 0.34 0.39 -3.86
C LEU A 2 1.61 1.04 -3.28
N THR A 3 2.58 0.25 -2.83
CA THR A 3 3.92 0.80 -2.57
C THR A 3 4.84 0.29 -3.67
N THR A 4 5.63 1.20 -4.25
CA THR A 4 6.69 0.87 -5.20
C THR A 4 8.03 0.67 -4.49
N THR A 5 8.09 0.96 -3.18
CA THR A 5 9.27 0.71 -2.36
C THR A 5 9.53 -0.80 -2.32
N PRO A 6 10.71 -1.26 -2.76
CA PRO A 6 11.08 -2.67 -2.64
C PRO A 6 11.03 -3.07 -1.16
N VAL A 7 10.16 -4.04 -0.84
CA VAL A 7 10.12 -4.62 0.50
C VAL A 7 10.90 -5.92 0.46
N VAL A 8 11.99 -6.00 1.23
CA VAL A 8 12.60 -7.30 1.54
C VAL A 8 11.65 -8.01 2.50
N PRO A 9 11.07 -9.17 2.14
CA PRO A 9 10.14 -9.86 3.02
C PRO A 9 10.87 -10.32 4.28
N GLY A 10 10.60 -9.62 5.40
CA GLY A 10 11.16 -9.94 6.71
C GLY A 10 10.48 -11.14 7.37
N ARG A 11 10.94 -11.50 8.58
CA ARG A 11 10.26 -12.50 9.42
C ARG A 11 8.79 -12.09 9.61
N ARG A 12 7.86 -13.01 9.37
CA ARG A 12 6.38 -12.83 9.41
C ARG A 12 5.75 -12.11 8.21
N THR A 13 6.47 -11.94 7.11
CA THR A 13 5.92 -11.45 5.84
C THR A 13 5.67 -12.60 4.88
N LEU A 14 4.53 -12.59 4.18
CA LEU A 14 4.25 -13.50 3.07
C LEU A 14 4.36 -12.72 1.76
N ALA A 15 5.35 -13.06 0.94
CA ALA A 15 5.46 -12.55 -0.43
C ALA A 15 4.61 -13.40 -1.37
N ILE A 16 3.78 -12.74 -2.19
CA ILE A 16 2.94 -13.39 -3.20
C ILE A 16 3.34 -12.84 -4.56
N TYR A 17 3.63 -13.74 -5.49
CA TYR A 17 3.98 -13.42 -6.86
C TYR A 17 2.75 -13.61 -7.76
N THR A 18 2.53 -12.67 -8.65
CA THR A 18 1.47 -12.69 -9.67
C THR A 18 2.11 -12.47 -11.02
N GLU A 19 1.64 -13.18 -12.04
CA GLU A 19 2.21 -13.13 -13.40
C GLU A 19 1.93 -11.82 -14.12
N SER A 20 0.84 -11.13 -13.75
CA SER A 20 0.40 -9.89 -14.38
C SER A 20 0.05 -8.81 -13.35
N GLU A 21 0.09 -7.55 -13.78
CA GLU A 21 -0.42 -6.43 -13.00
C GLU A 21 -1.94 -6.52 -12.78
N VAL A 22 -2.67 -7.07 -13.75
CA VAL A 22 -4.11 -7.27 -13.67
C VAL A 22 -4.45 -8.18 -12.49
N ASP A 23 -3.76 -9.31 -12.38
CA ASP A 23 -3.95 -10.25 -11.28
C ASP A 23 -3.46 -9.68 -9.95
N ARG A 24 -2.35 -8.92 -9.96
CA ARG A 24 -1.84 -8.19 -8.79
C ARG A 24 -2.89 -7.22 -8.23
N MET A 25 -3.50 -6.42 -9.10
CA MET A 25 -4.51 -5.43 -8.72
C MET A 25 -5.74 -6.11 -8.13
N TRP A 26 -6.24 -7.15 -8.81
CA TRP A 26 -7.40 -7.90 -8.31
C TRP A 26 -7.13 -8.56 -6.96
N LEU A 27 -6.00 -9.25 -6.83
CA LEU A 27 -5.61 -9.96 -5.61
C LEU A 27 -5.44 -8.99 -4.43
N LEU A 28 -4.71 -7.89 -4.62
CA LEU A 28 -4.48 -6.89 -3.58
C LEU A 28 -5.80 -6.35 -3.03
N HIS A 29 -6.70 -5.94 -3.91
CA HIS A 29 -7.95 -5.32 -3.50
C HIS A 29 -8.93 -6.33 -2.92
N SER A 30 -8.93 -7.57 -3.41
CA SER A 30 -9.70 -8.67 -2.80
C SER A 30 -9.24 -8.96 -1.37
N LEU A 31 -7.92 -9.02 -1.13
CA LEU A 31 -7.36 -9.21 0.21
C LEU A 31 -7.66 -8.02 1.13
N ARG A 32 -7.57 -6.79 0.62
CA ARG A 32 -7.90 -5.58 1.39
C ARG A 32 -9.36 -5.51 1.80
N TYR A 33 -10.27 -5.84 0.87
CA TYR A 33 -11.70 -5.90 1.13
C TYR A 33 -12.01 -6.92 2.24
N ARG A 34 -11.30 -8.06 2.25
CA ARG A 34 -11.50 -9.17 3.19
C ARG A 34 -10.57 -9.16 4.38
N ARG A 35 -9.91 -8.03 4.67
CA ARG A 35 -8.90 -7.94 5.75
C ARG A 35 -9.43 -8.44 7.09
N ARG A 36 -10.70 -8.16 7.41
CA ARG A 36 -11.34 -8.56 8.67
C ARG A 36 -11.49 -10.08 8.77
N GLU A 37 -11.91 -10.73 7.69
CA GLU A 37 -12.00 -12.19 7.61
C GLU A 37 -10.63 -12.84 7.72
N LEU A 38 -9.63 -12.29 7.01
CA LEU A 38 -8.25 -12.75 7.09
C LEU A 38 -7.70 -12.65 8.52
N THR A 39 -7.99 -11.54 9.23
CA THR A 39 -7.64 -11.39 10.64
C THR A 39 -8.39 -12.38 11.53
N ALA A 40 -9.68 -12.62 11.31
CA ALA A 40 -10.46 -13.59 12.10
C ALA A 40 -9.89 -15.02 11.97
N VAL A 41 -9.48 -15.43 10.76
CA VAL A 41 -8.82 -16.74 10.52
C VAL A 41 -7.52 -16.87 11.32
N THR A 42 -6.81 -15.77 11.57
CA THR A 42 -5.57 -15.78 12.39
C THR A 42 -5.79 -15.72 13.90
N GLN A 43 -6.97 -15.26 14.33
CA GLN A 43 -7.26 -15.04 15.75
C GLN A 43 -7.76 -16.29 16.50
N GLY A 44 -7.83 -17.46 15.85
CA GLY A 44 -8.15 -18.73 16.52
C GLY A 44 -7.07 -19.21 17.52
N GLU A 45 -7.53 -19.63 18.70
CA GLU A 45 -6.90 -20.21 19.92
C GLU A 45 -5.61 -19.58 20.51
N GLN A 46 -4.79 -18.85 19.74
CA GLN A 46 -3.47 -18.38 20.22
C GLN A 46 -2.97 -17.08 19.58
N ALA A 47 -3.81 -16.33 18.83
CA ALA A 47 -3.43 -15.09 18.13
C ALA A 47 -2.12 -15.23 17.32
N ARG A 48 -1.99 -16.32 16.55
CA ARG A 48 -0.76 -16.63 15.79
C ARG A 48 -0.83 -16.02 14.39
N ALA A 49 0.32 -15.60 13.87
CA ALA A 49 0.45 -15.18 12.48
C ALA A 49 -0.06 -16.27 11.51
N MET A 50 -0.74 -15.88 10.43
CA MET A 50 -1.23 -16.81 9.42
C MET A 50 -0.07 -17.63 8.85
N ARG A 51 -0.19 -18.97 8.83
CA ARG A 51 0.81 -19.80 8.17
C ARG A 51 0.56 -19.79 6.66
N ARG A 52 1.63 -19.95 5.88
CA ARG A 52 1.56 -20.07 4.40
C ARG A 52 0.53 -21.11 3.94
N LYS A 53 0.49 -22.28 4.59
CA LYS A 53 -0.44 -23.38 4.25
C LYS A 53 -1.91 -23.03 4.49
N ASP A 54 -2.19 -22.14 5.44
CA ASP A 54 -3.54 -21.72 5.78
C ASP A 54 -3.98 -20.64 4.79
N PHE A 55 -3.07 -19.70 4.46
CA PHE A 55 -3.27 -18.74 3.39
C PHE A 55 -3.55 -19.41 2.03
N SER A 56 -2.80 -20.45 1.66
CA SER A 56 -3.00 -21.14 0.37
C SER A 56 -4.35 -21.86 0.26
N ARG A 57 -5.05 -22.10 1.37
CA ARG A 57 -6.39 -22.69 1.39
C ARG A 57 -7.51 -21.65 1.36
N TYR A 58 -7.17 -20.38 1.63
CA TYR A 58 -8.14 -19.29 1.64
C TYR A 58 -8.70 -19.06 0.23
N LYS A 59 -10.03 -19.06 0.10
CA LYS A 59 -10.71 -18.94 -1.18
C LYS A 59 -10.92 -17.48 -1.54
N ILE A 60 -10.21 -17.04 -2.57
CA ILE A 60 -10.34 -15.70 -3.16
C ILE A 60 -11.17 -15.82 -4.44
N PRO A 61 -12.26 -15.04 -4.62
CA PRO A 61 -13.01 -15.00 -5.86
C PRO A 61 -12.09 -14.61 -6.99
N TRP A 62 -12.17 -15.37 -8.07
CA TRP A 62 -11.35 -15.15 -9.25
C TRP A 62 -12.28 -15.02 -10.45
N PRO A 63 -12.75 -13.81 -10.76
CA PRO A 63 -13.69 -13.58 -11.86
C PRO A 63 -12.96 -13.75 -13.20
N THR A 64 -13.68 -13.63 -14.31
CA THR A 64 -13.08 -13.72 -15.64
C THR A 64 -12.02 -12.64 -15.86
N ASP A 65 -11.11 -12.92 -16.78
CA ASP A 65 -10.02 -12.04 -17.16
C ASP A 65 -10.51 -10.67 -17.68
N ALA A 66 -11.64 -10.63 -18.38
CA ALA A 66 -12.29 -9.38 -18.79
C ALA A 66 -12.67 -8.48 -17.61
N VAL A 67 -13.25 -9.07 -16.54
CA VAL A 67 -13.62 -8.33 -15.32
C VAL A 67 -12.38 -7.86 -14.59
N ARG A 68 -11.35 -8.70 -14.46
CA ARG A 68 -10.09 -8.31 -13.79
C ARG A 68 -9.40 -7.17 -14.54
N ARG A 69 -9.39 -7.20 -15.87
CA ARG A 69 -8.86 -6.10 -16.70
C ARG A 69 -9.60 -4.79 -16.51
N ASP A 70 -10.94 -4.81 -16.55
CA ASP A 70 -11.73 -3.58 -16.34
C ASP A 70 -11.49 -3.00 -14.95
N PHE A 71 -11.47 -3.87 -13.94
CA PHE A 71 -11.13 -3.49 -12.58
C PHE A 71 -9.74 -2.87 -12.49
N ALA A 72 -8.72 -3.52 -13.08
CA ALA A 72 -7.34 -3.04 -13.03
C ALA A 72 -7.19 -1.66 -13.67
N ARG A 73 -7.87 -1.39 -14.80
CA ARG A 73 -7.86 -0.05 -15.43
C ARG A 73 -8.38 1.04 -14.50
N ARG A 74 -9.52 0.77 -13.84
CA ARG A 74 -10.12 1.74 -12.89
C ARG A 74 -9.25 1.91 -11.64
N ALA A 75 -8.73 0.81 -11.11
CA ALA A 75 -7.88 0.82 -9.93
C ALA A 75 -6.56 1.55 -10.18
N ALA A 76 -5.95 1.40 -11.36
CA ALA A 76 -4.72 2.07 -11.75
C ALA A 76 -4.89 3.60 -11.68
N ALA A 77 -5.92 4.14 -12.35
CA ALA A 77 -6.19 5.58 -12.33
C ALA A 77 -6.36 6.16 -10.91
N LEU A 78 -6.99 5.41 -10.00
CA LEU A 78 -7.14 5.81 -8.61
C LEU A 78 -5.82 5.76 -7.83
N HIS A 79 -4.94 4.79 -8.12
CA HIS A 79 -3.61 4.76 -7.52
C HIS A 79 -2.75 5.90 -8.05
N ASP A 80 -2.78 6.19 -9.35
CA ASP A 80 -2.04 7.29 -9.96
C ASP A 80 -2.41 8.63 -9.33
N LEU A 81 -3.72 8.86 -9.13
CA LEU A 81 -4.21 10.04 -8.42
C LEU A 81 -3.68 10.09 -6.97
N ALA A 82 -3.73 8.96 -6.25
CA ALA A 82 -3.22 8.90 -4.89
C ALA A 82 -1.71 9.14 -4.82
N TYR A 83 -0.94 8.67 -5.81
CA TYR A 83 0.49 8.91 -5.90
C TYR A 83 0.80 10.38 -6.21
N ALA A 84 0.08 10.99 -7.15
CA ALA A 84 0.24 12.40 -7.48
C ALA A 84 -0.02 13.27 -6.24
N SER A 85 -1.12 13.03 -5.53
CA SER A 85 -1.46 13.76 -4.32
C SER A 85 -0.44 13.55 -3.19
N ALA A 86 0.04 12.32 -3.00
CA ALA A 86 1.05 12.03 -1.98
C ALA A 86 2.39 12.73 -2.27
N ARG A 87 2.79 12.78 -3.55
CA ARG A 87 3.99 13.50 -4.00
C ARG A 87 3.85 15.01 -3.80
N GLU A 88 2.72 15.58 -4.19
CA GLU A 88 2.44 17.00 -4.02
C GLU A 88 2.51 17.39 -2.54
N ARG A 89 1.84 16.63 -1.66
CA ARG A 89 1.90 16.85 -0.22
C ARG A 89 3.35 16.81 0.30
N HIS A 90 4.14 15.84 -0.14
CA HIS A 90 5.53 15.72 0.29
C HIS A 90 6.38 16.93 -0.12
N VAL A 91 6.23 17.40 -1.37
CA VAL A 91 6.93 18.61 -1.84
C VAL A 91 6.50 19.84 -1.05
N MET A 92 5.21 19.99 -0.73
CA MET A 92 4.73 21.10 0.10
C MET A 92 5.31 21.04 1.52
N GLU A 93 5.41 19.86 2.11
CA GLU A 93 6.03 19.66 3.43
C GLU A 93 7.51 20.07 3.43
N GLU A 94 8.27 19.67 2.40
CA GLU A 94 9.68 20.05 2.24
C GLU A 94 9.84 21.57 2.08
N LEU A 95 9.00 22.22 1.28
CA LEU A 95 9.02 23.67 1.10
C LEU A 95 8.72 24.42 2.40
N VAL A 96 7.73 23.96 3.18
CA VAL A 96 7.41 24.57 4.48
C VAL A 96 8.59 24.47 5.43
N VAL A 97 9.24 23.30 5.52
CA VAL A 97 10.43 23.12 6.37
C VAL A 97 11.56 24.06 5.94
N HIS A 98 11.86 24.11 4.63
CA HIS A 98 12.90 24.97 4.08
C HIS A 98 12.67 26.46 4.34
N GLU A 99 11.43 26.94 4.19
CA GLU A 99 11.10 28.35 4.45
C GLU A 99 11.10 28.68 5.95
N LEU A 100 10.71 27.75 6.82
CA LEU A 100 10.83 27.91 8.27
C LEU A 100 12.30 27.98 8.72
N GLU A 101 13.17 27.14 8.15
CA GLU A 101 14.61 27.16 8.42
C GLU A 101 15.25 28.48 7.94
N LYS A 102 14.93 28.93 6.72
CA LYS A 102 15.36 30.24 6.20
C LYS A 102 14.83 31.41 7.03
N GLY A 103 13.55 31.39 7.39
CA GLY A 103 12.93 32.44 8.21
C GLY A 103 13.40 32.45 9.67
N GLY A 104 13.90 31.32 10.17
CA GLY A 104 14.60 31.21 11.45
C GLY A 104 16.02 31.80 11.38
N LEU A 105 16.76 31.49 10.31
CA LEU A 105 18.08 32.05 10.04
C LEU A 105 18.04 33.56 9.85
N ALA A 106 17.06 34.08 9.09
CA ALA A 106 16.88 35.52 8.88
C ALA A 106 16.62 36.28 10.19
N ARG A 107 15.90 35.68 11.15
CA ARG A 107 15.63 36.27 12.47
C ARG A 107 16.84 36.28 13.40
N LEU A 108 17.75 35.31 13.27
CA LEU A 108 19.01 35.28 14.03
C LEU A 108 20.00 36.32 13.51
N THR A 109 20.06 36.54 12.19
CA THR A 109 20.94 37.54 11.59
C THR A 109 20.47 38.99 11.79
N SER A 110 19.19 39.21 12.07
CA SER A 110 18.64 40.55 12.36
C SER A 110 18.72 40.95 13.85
N ALA A 111 19.15 40.04 14.73
CA ALA A 111 19.23 40.25 16.18
C ALA A 111 20.69 40.37 16.68
N SER A 112 21.67 40.40 15.78
CA SER A 112 23.10 40.67 16.04
C SER A 112 23.50 41.99 15.41
#